data_AF-A0A4Z1HS66-F1
#
_entry.id   AF-A0A4Z1HS66-F1
#
_cell.length_a   1.000
_cell.length_b   1.000
_cell.length_c   1.000
_cell.angle_alpha   90.00
_cell.angle_beta   90.00
_cell.angle_gamma   90.00
#
_symmetry.space_group_name_H-M   'P 1'
#
loop_
_entity.id
_entity.type
_entity.pdbx_description
1 polymer ?
#
loop_
_entity_poly.entity_id
_entity_poly.type
_entity_poly.pdbx_seq_one_letter_code
_entity_poly.pdbx_strand_id
1 'polypeptide(L)'
;MDAANPPLASGPRYRPMNREKNEFRLLKILPPSNSLHGDSDPLAFSIDPIRCELQYELLSDVSAKSNLEEASLFSFMKLMMDDSDDPKIIDDIKLFRSLFSFGESIDEKSFHELSKERKEALYEHYKSSQKALENWRPEGINLNKKSFKEWLVTCIWALLDGDEGQCQSLSYYALSYVWNETPQSILGKDYHGMEAWFTRAELEATFETTSEKANMTPERIDADFGSFGNDVNEYRQIVVDGVPVLIGKNLEKALRTLREIPDIANGTRIWVDALCINQQDIEERNFEVRRMSEIYQKASRVISYLGDESDESGHILEFMDSIGEVMERPQAMASLAADFLKNMQVEMAFFMAKLLQRTYFSRIWIFQEIVLGGVESIVICGARRFSWENLLRCGRVLIEGINAGYPYNMSLRLHAMKSMNEGDEYLTFGDLHVGLTKLQMLRTAIFESQLDDIVGQPVLGYDPFWLRIPSSYEASDSRDLIYGMMSLLPSWLTDLINVNYSTNNHFVDVMRSFAEAYIKSTQSL
;
A
#
# COMPACT_ATOMS: atom_id res chain seq x y z
N MET A 1 -1.90 -29.92 -8.25
CA MET A 1 -0.49 -29.60 -8.50
C MET A 1 -0.26 -28.22 -7.94
N ASP A 2 0.56 -28.18 -6.89
CA ASP A 2 0.80 -27.08 -5.98
C ASP A 2 1.69 -25.98 -6.58
N ALA A 3 1.27 -24.72 -6.43
CA ALA A 3 2.06 -23.50 -6.51
C ALA A 3 1.22 -22.37 -5.87
N ALA A 4 1.67 -21.53 -4.94
CA ALA A 4 2.96 -21.36 -4.31
C ALA A 4 2.74 -20.66 -2.95
N ASN A 5 2.93 -21.40 -1.85
CA ASN A 5 3.54 -20.84 -0.65
C ASN A 5 4.90 -21.53 -0.54
N PRO A 6 6.03 -20.80 -0.62
CA PRO A 6 7.34 -21.43 -0.48
C PRO A 6 7.43 -22.10 0.91
N PRO A 7 7.97 -23.32 1.01
CA PRO A 7 8.25 -23.93 2.30
C PRO A 7 9.44 -23.20 2.95
N LEU A 8 9.15 -22.25 3.85
CA LEU A 8 10.16 -21.58 4.68
C LEU A 8 10.68 -22.58 5.74
N ALA A 9 11.74 -23.30 5.41
CA ALA A 9 12.57 -23.96 6.41
C ALA A 9 13.32 -22.87 7.21
N SER A 10 12.81 -22.56 8.41
CA SER A 10 13.22 -21.52 9.39
C SER A 10 12.50 -20.15 9.29
N GLY A 11 11.22 -20.12 9.69
CA GLY A 11 10.58 -18.90 10.17
C GLY A 11 11.11 -18.48 11.56
N PRO A 12 10.72 -17.29 12.08
CA PRO A 12 11.07 -16.88 13.43
C PRO A 12 10.63 -17.93 14.48
N ARG A 13 11.35 -18.00 15.60
CA ARG A 13 10.94 -18.85 16.73
C ARG A 13 9.86 -18.16 17.53
N TYR A 14 8.61 -18.46 17.21
CA TYR A 14 7.47 -17.92 17.92
C TYR A 14 7.25 -18.61 19.27
N ARG A 15 6.94 -17.83 20.31
CA ARG A 15 6.18 -18.36 21.45
C ARG A 15 4.68 -18.32 21.14
N PRO A 16 3.87 -19.20 21.75
CA PRO A 16 2.42 -19.11 21.66
C PRO A 16 1.91 -17.73 22.13
N MET A 17 0.95 -17.17 21.40
CA MET A 17 0.27 -15.93 21.77
C MET A 17 -0.87 -16.19 22.76
N ASN A 18 -1.05 -15.27 23.69
CA ASN A 18 -2.21 -15.26 24.58
C ASN A 18 -3.42 -14.63 23.87
N ARG A 19 -4.22 -15.47 23.19
CA ARG A 19 -5.41 -15.04 22.45
C ARG A 19 -6.49 -14.45 23.35
N GLU A 20 -6.63 -14.94 24.59
CA GLU A 20 -7.62 -14.43 25.55
C GLU A 20 -7.37 -12.97 25.94
N LYS A 21 -6.11 -12.56 25.95
CA LYS A 21 -5.70 -11.18 26.25
C LYS A 21 -5.57 -10.30 25.00
N ASN A 22 -5.95 -10.80 23.82
CA ASN A 22 -5.77 -10.12 22.55
C ASN A 22 -4.29 -9.70 22.32
N GLU A 23 -3.35 -10.56 22.71
CA GLU A 23 -1.91 -10.35 22.52
C GLU A 23 -1.54 -10.43 21.03
N PHE A 24 -0.64 -9.58 20.57
CA PHE A 24 -0.12 -9.57 19.19
C PHE A 24 1.39 -9.30 19.17
N ARG A 25 2.03 -9.50 18.00
CA ARG A 25 3.48 -9.31 17.85
C ARG A 25 3.81 -8.01 17.12
N LEU A 26 4.84 -7.34 17.58
CA LEU A 26 5.47 -6.21 16.91
C LEU A 26 6.94 -6.50 16.63
N LEU A 27 7.46 -5.95 15.55
CA LEU A 27 8.84 -6.08 15.11
C LEU A 27 9.60 -4.81 15.48
N LYS A 28 10.65 -4.91 16.29
CA LYS A 28 11.61 -3.83 16.50
C LYS A 28 12.80 -4.03 15.57
N ILE A 29 13.02 -3.09 14.65
CA ILE A 29 14.18 -3.12 13.76
C ILE A 29 15.37 -2.51 14.50
N LEU A 30 16.49 -3.24 14.57
CA LEU A 30 17.70 -2.73 15.23
C LEU A 30 18.50 -1.84 14.27
N PRO A 31 19.16 -0.78 14.79
CA PRO A 31 20.02 0.05 13.98
C PRO A 31 21.20 -0.77 13.39
N PRO A 32 21.79 -0.29 12.28
CA PRO A 32 22.98 -0.91 11.70
C PRO A 32 24.12 -0.98 12.73
N SER A 33 24.92 -2.05 12.71
CA SER A 33 26.10 -2.19 13.59
C SER A 33 27.22 -1.27 13.17
N ASN A 34 27.37 -1.07 11.85
CA ASN A 34 28.44 -0.35 11.22
C ASN A 34 27.83 0.70 10.27
N SER A 35 28.41 1.89 10.26
CA SER A 35 28.08 2.96 9.31
C SER A 35 28.70 2.74 7.92
N LEU A 36 28.96 1.49 7.54
CA LEU A 36 29.51 1.16 6.22
C LEU A 36 28.39 1.25 5.18
N HIS A 37 28.35 2.38 4.48
CA HIS A 37 27.62 2.51 3.23
C HIS A 37 28.39 1.78 2.13
N GLY A 38 27.70 1.14 1.19
CA GLY A 38 28.37 0.47 0.06
C GLY A 38 29.25 1.49 -0.69
N ASP A 39 30.52 1.14 -0.91
CA ASP A 39 31.65 2.01 -1.30
C ASP A 39 31.55 2.69 -2.70
N SER A 40 30.35 2.91 -3.26
CA SER A 40 30.18 3.52 -4.58
C SER A 40 28.96 4.43 -4.78
N ASP A 41 27.95 4.41 -3.89
CA ASP A 41 26.75 5.25 -4.02
C ASP A 41 26.46 5.99 -2.70
N PRO A 42 26.57 7.34 -2.67
CA PRO A 42 26.33 8.12 -1.45
C PRO A 42 24.87 8.09 -0.95
N LEU A 43 23.93 7.59 -1.75
CA LEU A 43 22.52 7.45 -1.38
C LEU A 43 22.15 6.03 -0.96
N ALA A 44 23.06 5.05 -1.09
CA ALA A 44 22.78 3.67 -0.74
C ALA A 44 22.60 3.48 0.78
N PHE A 45 21.56 2.71 1.14
CA PHE A 45 21.34 2.28 2.52
C PHE A 45 22.44 1.33 2.99
N SER A 46 22.64 1.25 4.31
CA SER A 46 23.65 0.37 4.90
C SER A 46 23.47 -1.07 4.41
N ILE A 47 24.57 -1.74 4.05
CA ILE A 47 24.59 -3.14 3.61
C ILE A 47 24.51 -4.13 4.78
N ASP A 48 24.56 -3.63 6.03
CA ASP A 48 24.52 -4.47 7.23
C ASP A 48 23.29 -5.38 7.23
N PRO A 49 23.44 -6.65 7.67
CA PRO A 49 22.31 -7.55 7.85
C PRO A 49 21.22 -6.89 8.71
N ILE A 50 19.97 -7.02 8.26
CA ILE A 50 18.83 -6.53 9.04
C ILE A 50 18.65 -7.46 10.23
N ARG A 51 18.61 -6.86 11.43
CA ARG A 51 18.37 -7.56 12.69
C ARG A 51 17.10 -7.00 13.31
N CYS A 52 16.24 -7.90 13.77
CA CYS A 52 14.98 -7.55 14.38
C CYS A 52 14.75 -8.33 15.68
N GLU A 53 13.94 -7.76 16.56
CA GLU A 53 13.47 -8.39 17.79
C GLU A 53 11.93 -8.46 17.76
N LEU A 54 11.36 -9.63 18.07
CA LEU A 54 9.91 -9.76 18.24
C LEU A 54 9.49 -9.38 19.66
N GLN A 55 8.52 -8.50 19.75
CA GLN A 55 7.92 -8.06 20.99
C GLN A 55 6.45 -8.47 21.02
N TYR A 56 5.96 -8.80 22.22
CA TYR A 56 4.61 -9.29 22.43
C TYR A 56 3.88 -8.30 23.32
N GLU A 57 2.80 -7.74 22.80
CA GLU A 57 2.10 -6.63 23.41
C GLU A 57 0.60 -6.96 23.44
N LEU A 58 -0.15 -6.32 24.33
CA LEU A 58 -1.61 -6.40 24.31
C LEU A 58 -2.16 -5.31 23.42
N LEU A 59 -3.09 -5.65 22.54
CA LEU A 59 -3.72 -4.67 21.65
C LEU A 59 -4.56 -3.61 22.40
N SER A 60 -4.84 -3.83 23.69
CA SER A 60 -5.45 -2.86 24.61
C SER A 60 -4.47 -1.85 25.20
N ASP A 61 -3.21 -2.25 25.38
CA ASP A 61 -2.19 -1.47 26.09
C ASP A 61 -1.51 -0.49 25.15
N VAL A 62 -1.52 -0.82 23.86
CA VAL A 62 -1.09 0.09 22.82
C VAL A 62 -2.11 1.21 22.71
N SER A 63 -1.72 2.41 23.16
CA SER A 63 -2.55 3.59 23.03
C SER A 63 -2.84 3.81 21.55
N ALA A 64 -4.09 3.56 21.18
CA ALA A 64 -4.74 4.32 20.13
C ALA A 64 -4.39 5.80 20.33
N LYS A 65 -4.25 6.54 19.21
CA LYS A 65 -4.30 8.00 19.21
C LYS A 65 -5.21 8.45 20.35
N SER A 66 -4.70 9.27 21.26
CA SER A 66 -5.44 9.78 22.43
C SER A 66 -6.54 10.77 22.02
N ASN A 67 -7.22 10.51 20.89
CA ASN A 67 -8.29 11.24 20.22
C ASN A 67 -8.72 10.52 18.91
N LEU A 68 -8.90 9.18 18.91
CA LEU A 68 -9.35 8.42 17.71
C LEU A 68 -10.66 9.00 17.14
N GLU A 69 -11.62 9.35 18.00
CA GLU A 69 -12.88 9.98 17.56
C GLU A 69 -12.63 11.35 16.92
N GLU A 70 -11.84 12.23 17.55
CA GLU A 70 -11.59 13.59 17.03
C GLU A 70 -10.71 13.59 15.78
N ALA A 71 -9.72 12.68 15.67
CA ALA A 71 -8.86 12.57 14.49
C ALA A 71 -9.60 11.90 13.31
N SER A 72 -10.45 10.91 13.56
CA SER A 72 -11.32 10.33 12.54
C SER A 72 -12.40 11.32 12.11
N LEU A 73 -13.01 12.07 13.04
CA LEU A 73 -13.90 13.20 12.73
C LEU A 73 -13.18 14.29 11.93
N PHE A 74 -11.95 14.65 12.29
CA PHE A 74 -11.18 15.64 11.53
C PHE A 74 -10.83 15.14 10.13
N SER A 75 -10.40 13.88 10.00
CA SER A 75 -10.13 13.23 8.71
C SER A 75 -11.39 13.20 7.84
N PHE A 76 -12.52 12.82 8.44
CA PHE A 76 -13.83 12.79 7.82
C PHE A 76 -14.29 14.18 7.37
N MET A 77 -14.19 15.18 8.25
CA MET A 77 -14.50 16.58 7.94
C MET A 77 -13.61 17.11 6.82
N LYS A 78 -12.31 16.78 6.83
CA LYS A 78 -11.35 17.17 5.79
C LYS A 78 -11.66 16.49 4.45
N LEU A 79 -12.15 15.27 4.45
CA LEU A 79 -12.62 14.58 3.25
C LEU A 79 -13.97 15.15 2.73
N MET A 80 -14.84 15.62 3.64
CA MET A 80 -16.09 16.32 3.29
C MET A 80 -15.84 17.74 2.75
N MET A 81 -14.80 18.44 3.21
CA MET A 81 -14.38 19.75 2.67
C MET A 81 -14.10 19.67 1.18
N ASP A 82 -13.43 18.58 0.79
CA ASP A 82 -13.08 18.27 -0.58
C ASP A 82 -14.35 18.24 -1.47
N ASP A 83 -15.51 17.82 -0.92
CA ASP A 83 -16.78 17.65 -1.64
C ASP A 83 -17.83 18.78 -1.38
N SER A 84 -17.52 19.80 -0.56
CA SER A 84 -18.49 20.82 -0.12
C SER A 84 -18.11 22.25 -0.51
N ASP A 85 -19.01 22.92 -1.26
CA ASP A 85 -18.93 24.35 -1.57
C ASP A 85 -19.54 25.26 -0.47
N ASP A 86 -19.95 24.71 0.70
CA ASP A 86 -20.64 25.49 1.75
C ASP A 86 -19.67 26.37 2.55
N PRO A 87 -19.80 27.72 2.51
CA PRO A 87 -18.91 28.64 3.21
C PRO A 87 -18.89 28.45 4.74
N LYS A 88 -19.99 27.98 5.33
CA LYS A 88 -20.12 27.82 6.79
C LYS A 88 -19.34 26.60 7.27
N ILE A 89 -19.38 25.50 6.52
CA ILE A 89 -18.57 24.31 6.77
C ILE A 89 -17.08 24.66 6.65
N ILE A 90 -16.72 25.46 5.64
CA ILE A 90 -15.34 25.93 5.43
C ILE A 90 -14.83 26.77 6.63
N ASP A 91 -15.65 27.65 7.21
CA ASP A 91 -15.23 28.53 8.31
C ASP A 91 -15.17 27.82 9.69
N ASP A 92 -16.12 26.94 10.00
CA ASP A 92 -16.10 26.12 11.23
C ASP A 92 -14.83 25.23 11.27
N ILE A 93 -14.34 24.80 10.10
CA ILE A 93 -13.15 23.96 9.98
C ILE A 93 -11.84 24.76 10.02
N LYS A 94 -11.79 26.00 9.49
CA LYS A 94 -10.63 26.89 9.71
C LYS A 94 -10.41 27.14 11.19
N LEU A 95 -11.50 27.34 11.94
CA LEU A 95 -11.47 27.48 13.38
C LEU A 95 -10.90 26.20 14.04
N PHE A 96 -11.37 25.03 13.62
CA PHE A 96 -10.84 23.75 14.12
C PHE A 96 -9.35 23.59 13.80
N ARG A 97 -8.88 23.85 12.57
CA ARG A 97 -7.44 23.81 12.21
C ARG A 97 -6.58 24.73 13.07
N SER A 98 -7.09 25.91 13.45
CA SER A 98 -6.37 26.84 14.32
C SER A 98 -6.19 26.31 15.75
N LEU A 99 -7.06 25.40 16.18
CA LEU A 99 -6.98 24.73 17.49
C LEU A 99 -6.01 23.55 17.49
N PHE A 100 -5.75 22.95 16.32
CA PHE A 100 -4.89 21.76 16.15
C PHE A 100 -3.68 22.06 15.25
N SER A 101 -3.09 23.25 15.36
CA SER A 101 -1.93 23.62 14.54
C SER A 101 -0.71 22.74 14.83
N PHE A 102 -0.54 21.66 14.06
CA PHE A 102 0.72 20.93 13.93
C PHE A 102 1.63 21.73 12.99
N GLY A 103 2.15 22.84 13.52
CA GLY A 103 3.15 23.65 12.83
C GLY A 103 4.51 22.99 12.97
N GLU A 104 4.93 22.26 11.95
CA GLU A 104 6.19 21.53 11.94
C GLU A 104 7.38 22.48 11.70
N SER A 105 8.34 22.48 12.62
CA SER A 105 9.67 23.04 12.38
C SER A 105 10.72 22.01 12.76
N ILE A 106 11.56 21.63 11.80
CA ILE A 106 12.65 20.68 12.04
C ILE A 106 13.76 21.37 12.85
N ASP A 107 14.23 20.73 13.92
CA ASP A 107 15.43 21.15 14.65
C ASP A 107 16.65 21.14 13.71
N GLU A 108 17.42 22.23 13.68
CA GLU A 108 18.59 22.39 12.82
C GLU A 108 19.67 21.31 13.05
N LYS A 109 19.66 20.67 14.23
CA LYS A 109 20.65 19.64 14.60
C LYS A 109 20.60 18.39 13.73
N SER A 110 19.43 17.96 13.26
CA SER A 110 19.25 16.73 12.46
C SER A 110 19.95 16.79 11.09
N PHE A 111 20.24 17.99 10.58
CA PHE A 111 20.90 18.19 9.29
C PHE A 111 22.44 18.13 9.36
N HIS A 112 23.03 18.14 10.57
CA HIS A 112 24.48 18.19 10.73
C HIS A 112 25.18 16.84 10.53
N GLU A 113 24.44 15.73 10.54
CA GLU A 113 25.00 14.37 10.49
C GLU A 113 25.27 13.82 9.07
N LEU A 114 24.70 14.44 8.02
CA LEU A 114 24.90 13.98 6.64
C LEU A 114 26.29 14.34 6.10
N SER A 115 26.98 13.37 5.47
CA SER A 115 28.28 13.59 4.81
C SER A 115 28.18 14.61 3.66
N LYS A 116 29.32 15.20 3.30
CA LYS A 116 29.36 16.17 2.19
C LYS A 116 28.96 15.53 0.86
N GLU A 117 29.47 14.33 0.56
CA GLU A 117 29.11 13.64 -0.70
C GLU A 117 27.62 13.32 -0.75
N ARG A 118 27.03 12.90 0.38
CA ARG A 118 25.59 12.60 0.46
C ARG A 118 24.74 13.85 0.26
N LYS A 119 25.09 14.98 0.90
CA LYS A 119 24.40 16.27 0.68
C LYS A 119 24.44 16.71 -0.79
N GLU A 120 25.59 16.55 -1.44
CA GLU A 120 25.76 16.89 -2.87
C GLU A 120 24.89 16.00 -3.77
N ALA A 121 24.88 14.68 -3.54
CA ALA A 121 24.03 13.76 -4.28
C ALA A 121 22.53 14.05 -4.12
N LEU A 122 22.09 14.39 -2.91
CA LEU A 122 20.71 14.81 -2.63
C LEU A 122 20.34 16.12 -3.30
N TYR A 123 21.28 17.05 -3.37
CA TYR A 123 21.06 18.32 -4.05
C TYR A 123 20.93 18.14 -5.57
N GLU A 124 21.66 17.20 -6.17
CA GLU A 124 21.45 16.81 -7.57
C GLU A 124 20.08 16.15 -7.79
N HIS A 125 19.66 15.26 -6.90
CA HIS A 125 18.32 14.66 -6.98
C HIS A 125 17.24 15.75 -6.87
N TYR A 126 17.33 16.65 -5.89
CA TYR A 126 16.45 17.81 -5.76
C TYR A 126 16.36 18.63 -7.05
N LYS A 127 17.51 18.98 -7.66
CA LYS A 127 17.53 19.72 -8.93
C LYS A 127 16.86 18.96 -10.06
N SER A 128 17.06 17.65 -10.15
CA SER A 128 16.36 16.79 -11.11
C SER A 128 14.85 16.83 -10.89
N SER A 129 14.40 16.71 -9.64
CA SER A 129 12.98 16.73 -9.29
C SER A 129 12.33 18.08 -9.58
N GLN A 130 12.97 19.19 -9.22
CA GLN A 130 12.47 20.53 -9.55
C GLN A 130 12.36 20.73 -11.06
N LYS A 131 13.34 20.25 -11.84
CA LYS A 131 13.29 20.32 -13.30
C LYS A 131 12.15 19.47 -13.88
N ALA A 132 11.92 18.26 -13.36
CA ALA A 132 10.82 17.39 -13.79
C ALA A 132 9.47 18.05 -13.49
N LEU A 133 9.30 18.61 -12.28
CA LEU A 133 8.09 19.35 -11.89
C LEU A 133 7.87 20.57 -12.77
N GLU A 134 8.90 21.36 -13.06
CA GLU A 134 8.80 22.52 -13.97
C GLU A 134 8.42 22.11 -15.39
N ASN A 135 8.99 21.01 -15.87
CA ASN A 135 8.68 20.47 -17.20
C ASN A 135 7.23 19.98 -17.27
N TRP A 136 6.75 19.22 -16.29
CA TRP A 136 5.43 18.59 -16.34
C TRP A 136 4.29 19.43 -15.79
N ARG A 137 4.60 20.56 -15.14
CA ARG A 137 3.63 21.51 -14.64
C ARG A 137 2.67 21.95 -15.76
N PRO A 138 1.35 21.72 -15.61
CA PRO A 138 0.38 22.22 -16.57
C PRO A 138 0.33 23.75 -16.58
N GLU A 139 0.11 24.35 -17.75
CA GLU A 139 -0.06 25.80 -17.87
C GLU A 139 -1.24 26.27 -17.00
N GLY A 140 -1.04 27.35 -16.24
CA GLY A 140 -2.05 27.94 -15.36
C GLY A 140 -2.04 27.42 -13.90
N ILE A 141 -1.40 26.29 -13.62
CA ILE A 141 -1.33 25.74 -12.25
C ILE A 141 -0.07 26.25 -11.57
N ASN A 142 -0.16 26.89 -10.40
CA ASN A 142 1.01 27.27 -9.60
C ASN A 142 1.29 26.23 -8.51
N LEU A 143 2.33 25.41 -8.71
CA LEU A 143 2.84 24.50 -7.69
C LEU A 143 3.68 25.29 -6.67
N ASN A 144 3.60 24.92 -5.39
CA ASN A 144 4.45 25.47 -4.35
C ASN A 144 5.90 25.04 -4.61
N LYS A 145 6.81 26.00 -4.83
CA LYS A 145 8.24 25.70 -4.97
C LYS A 145 8.84 25.44 -3.59
N LYS A 146 9.14 24.17 -3.29
CA LYS A 146 9.86 23.78 -2.07
C LYS A 146 11.33 24.17 -2.20
N SER A 147 11.87 24.85 -1.20
CA SER A 147 13.33 25.01 -1.03
C SER A 147 13.99 23.65 -0.83
N PHE A 148 15.31 23.55 -1.02
CA PHE A 148 16.03 22.29 -0.78
C PHE A 148 15.81 21.75 0.65
N LYS A 149 15.71 22.63 1.65
CA LYS A 149 15.47 22.23 3.05
C LYS A 149 14.07 21.63 3.24
N GLU A 150 13.05 22.24 2.64
CA GLU A 150 11.67 21.73 2.67
C GLU A 150 11.53 20.44 1.86
N TRP A 151 12.27 20.31 0.75
CA TRP A 151 12.26 19.08 -0.04
C TRP A 151 12.92 17.91 0.68
N LEU A 152 13.98 18.13 1.45
CA LEU A 152 14.65 17.07 2.21
C LEU A 152 13.72 16.33 3.18
N VAL A 153 12.64 16.97 3.63
CA VAL A 153 11.60 16.36 4.48
C VAL A 153 10.86 15.22 3.77
N THR A 154 10.84 15.22 2.44
CA THR A 154 10.27 14.13 1.65
C THR A 154 11.18 12.90 1.62
N CYS A 155 12.37 12.96 2.18
CA CYS A 155 13.30 11.85 2.15
C CYS A 155 13.27 11.05 3.46
N ILE A 156 13.45 9.73 3.37
CA ILE A 156 13.23 8.83 4.51
C ILE A 156 14.18 9.04 5.70
N TRP A 157 15.32 9.70 5.50
CA TRP A 157 16.29 10.03 6.56
C TRP A 157 15.97 11.34 7.30
N ALA A 158 14.96 12.09 6.86
CA ALA A 158 14.43 13.22 7.61
C ALA A 158 13.44 12.73 8.67
N LEU A 159 13.35 13.43 9.80
CA LEU A 159 12.36 13.16 10.87
C LEU A 159 10.96 13.12 10.27
N LEU A 160 10.08 12.19 10.67
CA LEU A 160 8.67 12.10 10.22
C LEU A 160 7.78 13.29 10.67
N ASP A 161 8.43 14.37 11.09
CA ASP A 161 7.96 15.60 11.73
C ASP A 161 7.18 15.44 13.05
N GLY A 162 7.42 16.41 13.95
CA GLY A 162 6.33 17.06 14.67
C GLY A 162 6.25 16.99 16.19
N ASP A 163 6.75 15.95 16.85
CA ASP A 163 6.64 15.85 18.32
C ASP A 163 8.01 15.55 18.95
N GLU A 164 8.66 16.59 19.47
CA GLU A 164 9.61 16.46 20.58
C GLU A 164 8.85 16.09 21.86
N GLY A 165 8.27 14.90 21.87
CA GLY A 165 8.17 14.10 23.07
C GLY A 165 9.18 12.99 22.90
N GLN A 166 10.00 12.71 23.92
CA GLN A 166 10.59 11.38 24.05
C GLN A 166 9.54 10.35 23.65
N CYS A 167 9.86 9.37 22.80
CA CYS A 167 8.97 8.25 22.51
C CYS A 167 8.78 7.43 23.80
N GLN A 168 7.99 7.97 24.72
CA GLN A 168 7.38 7.32 25.86
C GLN A 168 5.91 7.18 25.48
N SER A 169 5.61 6.32 24.52
CA SER A 169 4.23 6.06 24.13
C SER A 169 4.17 4.67 23.50
N LEU A 170 3.15 3.90 23.87
CA LEU A 170 2.95 2.52 23.45
C LEU A 170 2.60 2.39 21.95
N SER A 171 2.84 3.41 21.12
CA SER A 171 2.58 3.46 19.67
C SER A 171 3.43 2.50 18.82
N TYR A 172 2.93 2.21 17.62
CA TYR A 172 3.58 1.41 16.57
C TYR A 172 3.13 1.85 15.19
N TYR A 173 3.89 1.45 14.17
CA TYR A 173 3.52 1.60 12.76
C TYR A 173 3.11 0.26 12.16
N ALA A 174 2.36 0.27 11.06
CA ALA A 174 2.05 -0.96 10.30
C ALA A 174 2.56 -0.85 8.87
N LEU A 175 3.13 -1.92 8.34
CA LEU A 175 3.70 -1.96 7.00
C LEU A 175 2.74 -2.61 6.00
N SER A 176 2.36 -1.87 4.97
CA SER A 176 1.61 -2.34 3.82
C SER A 176 2.54 -2.46 2.60
N TYR A 177 2.65 -3.65 2.01
CA TYR A 177 3.60 -3.93 0.92
C TYR A 177 3.21 -5.17 0.12
N VAL A 178 3.73 -5.30 -1.10
CA VAL A 178 3.51 -6.49 -1.94
C VAL A 178 4.41 -7.65 -1.49
N TRP A 179 3.85 -8.83 -1.20
CA TRP A 179 4.65 -9.99 -0.80
C TRP A 179 5.55 -10.51 -1.92
N ASN A 180 4.98 -10.73 -3.12
CA ASN A 180 5.69 -11.21 -4.30
C ASN A 180 5.52 -10.22 -5.45
N GLU A 181 6.63 -9.67 -5.97
CA GLU A 181 6.62 -8.96 -7.25
C GLU A 181 6.50 -10.01 -8.35
N THR A 182 5.29 -10.48 -8.69
CA THR A 182 5.12 -11.16 -9.97
C THR A 182 5.47 -10.14 -11.05
N PRO A 183 6.47 -10.39 -11.91
CA PRO A 183 6.69 -9.54 -13.07
C PRO A 183 5.38 -9.54 -13.85
N GLN A 184 4.81 -8.36 -14.09
CA GLN A 184 3.70 -8.26 -15.03
C GLN A 184 4.21 -8.80 -16.35
N SER A 185 3.78 -10.03 -16.70
CA SER A 185 3.77 -10.43 -18.09
C SER A 185 2.93 -9.37 -18.77
N ILE A 186 3.54 -8.65 -19.72
CA ILE A 186 2.90 -7.76 -20.68
C ILE A 186 1.60 -8.45 -21.10
N LEU A 187 0.49 -8.04 -20.49
CA LEU A 187 -0.80 -8.66 -20.72
C LEU A 187 -1.14 -8.38 -22.17
N GLY A 188 -1.22 -9.46 -22.94
CA GLY A 188 -1.73 -9.45 -24.29
C GLY A 188 -3.03 -8.66 -24.31
N LYS A 189 -3.02 -7.61 -25.13
CA LYS A 189 -4.21 -6.91 -25.58
C LYS A 189 -5.12 -7.98 -26.19
N ASP A 190 -6.20 -8.31 -25.50
CA ASP A 190 -7.48 -8.74 -26.05
C ASP A 190 -8.45 -8.96 -24.88
N TYR A 191 -8.80 -7.87 -24.20
CA TYR A 191 -9.98 -7.80 -23.35
C TYR A 191 -11.12 -7.17 -24.16
N HIS A 192 -11.81 -8.01 -24.93
CA HIS A 192 -13.16 -7.71 -25.39
C HIS A 192 -14.15 -8.47 -24.51
N GLY A 193 -14.96 -7.70 -23.76
CA GLY A 193 -16.32 -8.09 -23.40
C GLY A 193 -16.49 -9.11 -22.28
N MET A 194 -17.24 -8.71 -21.25
CA MET A 194 -18.07 -9.65 -20.52
C MET A 194 -18.91 -10.47 -21.52
N GLU A 195 -18.59 -11.75 -21.67
CA GLU A 195 -19.51 -12.88 -21.86
C GLU A 195 -18.70 -14.18 -21.92
N ALA A 196 -19.28 -15.28 -21.40
CA ALA A 196 -18.76 -16.65 -21.33
C ALA A 196 -17.89 -17.04 -20.11
N TRP A 197 -18.58 -17.21 -18.97
CA TRP A 197 -18.17 -18.21 -17.98
C TRP A 197 -18.63 -19.58 -18.51
N PHE A 198 -17.71 -20.40 -19.03
CA PHE A 198 -17.96 -21.83 -19.23
C PHE A 198 -17.05 -22.70 -18.34
N THR A 199 -17.57 -23.89 -18.07
CA THR A 199 -17.47 -24.70 -16.86
C THR A 199 -16.22 -25.59 -16.75
N ARG A 200 -15.83 -25.86 -15.49
CA ARG A 200 -14.79 -26.77 -14.98
C ARG A 200 -14.73 -28.19 -15.61
N ALA A 201 -15.68 -28.58 -16.45
CA ALA A 201 -15.75 -29.89 -17.11
C ALA A 201 -14.90 -29.99 -18.40
N GLU A 202 -14.46 -28.88 -18.99
CA GLU A 202 -13.65 -28.92 -20.23
C GLU A 202 -12.13 -28.96 -19.98
N LEU A 203 -11.68 -28.65 -18.75
CA LEU A 203 -10.26 -28.71 -18.37
C LEU A 203 -9.80 -30.11 -17.91
N GLU A 204 -10.72 -30.99 -17.51
CA GLU A 204 -10.38 -32.35 -17.04
C GLU A 204 -10.18 -33.35 -18.18
N ALA A 205 -10.62 -33.05 -19.41
CA ALA A 205 -10.50 -33.94 -20.56
C ALA A 205 -9.10 -33.93 -21.24
N THR A 206 -8.16 -33.10 -20.78
CA THR A 206 -6.83 -32.96 -21.41
C THR A 206 -5.69 -33.55 -20.57
N PHE A 207 -5.98 -34.17 -19.42
CA PHE A 207 -4.97 -34.77 -18.53
C PHE A 207 -4.91 -36.31 -18.55
N GLU A 208 -5.76 -36.98 -19.34
CA GLU A 208 -5.68 -38.43 -19.57
C GLU A 208 -5.08 -38.76 -20.93
N THR A 209 -3.84 -38.34 -21.20
CA THR A 209 -3.07 -38.95 -22.32
C THR A 209 -1.56 -38.77 -22.20
N THR A 210 -0.96 -38.98 -21.04
CA THR A 210 0.48 -39.30 -20.99
C THR A 210 0.86 -40.11 -19.74
N SER A 211 0.27 -41.29 -19.61
CA SER A 211 0.83 -42.38 -18.82
C SER A 211 1.26 -43.48 -19.77
N GLU A 212 2.50 -43.40 -20.28
CA GLU A 212 3.23 -44.56 -20.80
C GLU A 212 4.68 -44.18 -21.10
N LYS A 213 5.57 -44.41 -20.12
CA LYS A 213 6.96 -44.89 -20.28
C LYS A 213 7.66 -44.91 -18.91
N ALA A 214 7.44 -45.99 -18.19
CA ALA A 214 8.34 -46.42 -17.13
C ALA A 214 9.45 -47.28 -17.74
N ASN A 215 10.71 -46.97 -17.43
CA ASN A 215 11.82 -47.91 -17.29
C ASN A 215 13.08 -47.15 -16.86
N MET A 216 13.51 -47.29 -15.60
CA MET A 216 14.88 -47.65 -15.19
C MET A 216 15.04 -47.65 -13.66
N THR A 217 15.93 -48.53 -13.21
CA THR A 217 16.13 -49.10 -11.87
C THR A 217 17.08 -48.30 -10.95
N PRO A 218 17.18 -48.68 -9.65
CA PRO A 218 17.64 -47.84 -8.57
C PRO A 218 19.12 -48.03 -8.25
N GLU A 219 20.00 -47.19 -8.80
CA GLU A 219 21.42 -47.15 -8.45
C GLU A 219 21.96 -45.72 -8.63
N ARG A 220 21.61 -44.83 -7.71
CA ARG A 220 22.49 -43.76 -7.21
C ARG A 220 21.86 -43.06 -6.00
N ILE A 221 22.19 -43.63 -4.86
CA ILE A 221 22.01 -43.09 -3.51
C ILE A 221 22.96 -41.87 -3.39
N ASP A 222 22.54 -40.73 -3.94
CA ASP A 222 23.12 -39.39 -3.75
C ASP A 222 22.07 -38.28 -4.03
N ALA A 223 20.78 -38.61 -4.03
CA ALA A 223 19.67 -37.72 -4.40
C ALA A 223 18.78 -37.28 -3.22
N ASP A 224 19.28 -37.35 -1.98
CA ASP A 224 18.60 -36.79 -0.79
C ASP A 224 18.76 -35.26 -0.65
N PHE A 225 19.50 -34.62 -1.58
CA PHE A 225 19.45 -33.18 -1.78
C PHE A 225 18.81 -32.91 -3.14
N GLY A 226 17.48 -33.02 -3.17
CA GLY A 226 16.67 -32.67 -4.33
C GLY A 226 17.06 -31.29 -4.85
N SER A 227 17.55 -31.28 -6.08
CA SER A 227 17.79 -30.11 -6.93
C SER A 227 16.79 -29.00 -6.66
N PHE A 228 17.24 -27.94 -5.98
CA PHE A 228 16.53 -26.68 -5.84
C PHE A 228 16.09 -26.22 -7.22
N GLY A 229 14.77 -26.05 -7.41
CA GLY A 229 14.25 -25.31 -8.53
C GLY A 229 14.92 -23.94 -8.56
N ASN A 230 15.40 -23.55 -9.72
CA ASN A 230 16.07 -22.28 -9.96
C ASN A 230 15.16 -21.10 -9.55
N ASP A 231 15.32 -20.56 -8.34
CA ASP A 231 15.30 -19.12 -8.08
C ASP A 231 15.83 -18.79 -6.67
N VAL A 232 17.14 -18.89 -6.50
CA VAL A 232 17.87 -18.45 -5.28
C VAL A 232 17.82 -16.90 -5.13
N ASN A 233 17.19 -16.18 -6.07
CA ASN A 233 17.22 -14.71 -6.18
C ASN A 233 16.00 -13.98 -5.57
N GLU A 234 14.93 -14.68 -5.19
CA GLU A 234 13.69 -14.05 -4.68
C GLU A 234 13.69 -13.81 -3.17
N TYR A 235 14.52 -14.53 -2.41
CA TYR A 235 14.57 -14.45 -0.94
C TYR A 235 15.87 -13.82 -0.45
N ARG A 236 15.79 -13.14 0.69
CA ARG A 236 16.90 -12.56 1.41
C ARG A 236 16.88 -13.02 2.86
N GLN A 237 18.06 -13.15 3.45
CA GLN A 237 18.20 -13.57 4.83
C GLN A 237 18.29 -12.35 5.75
N ILE A 238 17.50 -12.37 6.83
CA ILE A 238 17.58 -11.44 7.97
C ILE A 238 17.79 -12.23 9.26
N VAL A 239 17.97 -11.54 10.38
CA VAL A 239 18.08 -12.17 11.71
C VAL A 239 16.94 -11.69 12.60
N VAL A 240 16.13 -12.60 13.13
CA VAL A 240 15.02 -12.30 14.06
C VAL A 240 15.25 -13.05 15.36
N ASP A 241 15.34 -12.34 16.49
CA ASP A 241 15.66 -12.91 17.81
C ASP A 241 16.91 -13.81 17.81
N GLY A 242 17.93 -13.41 17.04
CA GLY A 242 19.18 -14.16 16.88
C GLY A 242 19.10 -15.37 15.95
N VAL A 243 17.95 -15.64 15.33
CA VAL A 243 17.74 -16.75 14.39
C VAL A 243 17.72 -16.23 12.95
N PRO A 244 18.44 -16.86 12.00
CA PRO A 244 18.35 -16.49 10.60
C PRO A 244 16.97 -16.86 10.03
N VAL A 245 16.35 -15.93 9.29
CA VAL A 245 15.02 -16.09 8.69
C VAL A 245 15.10 -15.62 7.23
N LEU A 246 14.51 -16.40 6.32
CA LEU A 246 14.37 -16.01 4.92
C LEU A 246 13.07 -15.22 4.71
N ILE A 247 13.15 -14.09 4.01
CA ILE A 247 12.02 -13.23 3.65
C ILE A 247 12.09 -12.86 2.17
N GLY A 248 10.95 -12.46 1.59
CA GLY A 248 10.92 -11.98 0.21
C GLY A 248 11.78 -10.73 0.01
N LYS A 249 12.36 -10.58 -1.20
CA LYS A 249 13.23 -9.45 -1.56
C LYS A 249 12.56 -8.09 -1.38
N ASN A 250 11.25 -8.00 -1.69
CA ASN A 250 10.52 -6.74 -1.51
C ASN A 250 10.40 -6.36 -0.02
N LEU A 251 10.08 -7.33 0.85
CA LEU A 251 10.05 -7.10 2.29
C LEU A 251 11.43 -6.71 2.83
N GLU A 252 12.50 -7.37 2.37
CA GLU A 252 13.85 -7.04 2.81
C GLU A 252 14.24 -5.60 2.46
N LYS A 253 13.94 -5.15 1.23
CA LYS A 253 14.13 -3.76 0.83
C LYS A 253 13.29 -2.82 1.67
N ALA A 254 12.01 -3.14 1.90
CA ALA A 254 11.12 -2.34 2.75
C ALA A 254 11.72 -2.18 4.16
N LEU A 255 12.09 -3.28 4.82
CA LEU A 255 12.69 -3.25 6.17
C LEU A 255 14.00 -2.44 6.19
N ARG A 256 14.81 -2.51 5.13
CA ARG A 256 16.05 -1.75 5.01
C ARG A 256 15.79 -0.25 4.93
N THR A 257 14.81 0.14 4.12
CA THR A 257 14.34 1.52 3.99
C THR A 257 13.74 2.04 5.30
N LEU A 258 12.89 1.24 5.95
CA LEU A 258 12.29 1.57 7.25
C LEU A 258 13.31 1.75 8.36
N ARG A 259 14.41 0.97 8.37
CA ARG A 259 15.49 1.09 9.35
C ARG A 259 16.14 2.48 9.37
N GLU A 260 16.07 3.22 8.27
CA GLU A 260 16.65 4.56 8.14
C GLU A 260 15.67 5.67 8.55
N ILE A 261 14.41 5.35 8.82
CA ILE A 261 13.42 6.30 9.31
C ILE A 261 13.77 6.64 10.77
N PRO A 262 13.95 7.93 11.13
CA PRO A 262 14.41 8.31 12.46
C PRO A 262 13.59 7.72 13.61
N ASP A 263 12.27 7.74 13.53
CA ASP A 263 11.38 7.24 14.58
C ASP A 263 11.56 5.73 14.81
N ILE A 264 11.75 4.97 13.72
CA ILE A 264 12.00 3.52 13.75
C ILE A 264 13.42 3.24 14.25
N ALA A 265 14.41 3.98 13.77
CA ALA A 265 15.80 3.89 14.24
C ALA A 265 15.90 4.18 15.76
N ASN A 266 15.04 5.07 16.27
CA ASN A 266 14.90 5.39 17.70
C ASN A 266 14.10 4.35 18.49
N GLY A 267 13.65 3.28 17.85
CA GLY A 267 13.03 2.12 18.50
C GLY A 267 11.52 2.01 18.35
N THR A 268 10.88 2.82 17.50
CA THR A 268 9.46 2.63 17.14
C THR A 268 9.28 1.25 16.51
N ARG A 269 8.27 0.54 17.00
CA ARG A 269 7.99 -0.85 16.61
C ARG A 269 7.06 -0.86 15.40
N ILE A 270 7.19 -1.88 14.56
CA ILE A 270 6.43 -2.01 13.31
C ILE A 270 5.69 -3.35 13.28
N TRP A 271 4.43 -3.35 12.89
CA TRP A 271 3.69 -4.55 12.56
C TRP A 271 3.92 -4.93 11.10
N VAL A 272 4.39 -6.16 10.88
CA VAL A 272 4.68 -6.71 9.55
C VAL A 272 4.04 -8.10 9.49
N ASP A 273 2.96 -8.25 8.73
CA ASP A 273 2.17 -9.48 8.61
C ASP A 273 2.99 -10.77 8.42
N ALA A 274 4.00 -10.75 7.55
CA ALA A 274 4.83 -11.93 7.24
C ALA A 274 5.74 -12.38 8.40
N LEU A 275 6.03 -11.49 9.36
CA LEU A 275 6.93 -11.76 10.49
C LEU A 275 6.24 -11.72 11.86
N CYS A 276 5.15 -10.96 11.99
CA CYS A 276 4.37 -10.87 13.22
C CYS A 276 3.34 -12.00 13.34
N ILE A 277 2.92 -12.59 12.21
CA ILE A 277 2.00 -13.73 12.16
C ILE A 277 2.80 -15.00 11.86
N ASN A 278 2.57 -16.05 12.65
CA ASN A 278 3.06 -17.38 12.35
C ASN A 278 2.25 -17.99 11.20
N GLN A 279 2.72 -17.76 9.97
CA GLN A 279 2.06 -18.23 8.74
C GLN A 279 1.89 -19.75 8.64
N GLN A 280 2.66 -20.51 9.44
CA GLN A 280 2.61 -21.98 9.51
C GLN A 280 1.56 -22.51 10.49
N ASP A 281 1.11 -21.68 11.43
CA ASP A 281 0.01 -22.00 12.35
C ASP A 281 -1.30 -21.45 11.77
N ILE A 282 -2.10 -22.34 11.18
CA ILE A 282 -3.38 -21.96 10.55
C ILE A 282 -4.34 -21.35 11.56
N GLU A 283 -4.37 -21.84 12.79
CA GLU A 283 -5.25 -21.30 13.84
C GLU A 283 -4.83 -19.89 14.22
N GLU A 284 -3.52 -19.65 14.31
CA GLU A 284 -2.99 -18.31 14.53
C GLU A 284 -3.30 -17.40 13.34
N ARG A 285 -3.00 -17.82 12.11
CA ARG A 285 -3.26 -17.05 10.90
C ARG A 285 -4.74 -16.67 10.76
N ASN A 286 -5.65 -17.62 10.98
CA ASN A 286 -7.08 -17.38 10.95
C ASN A 286 -7.51 -16.34 12.01
N PHE A 287 -6.89 -16.38 13.19
CA PHE A 287 -7.16 -15.43 14.27
C PHE A 287 -6.64 -14.03 13.94
N GLU A 288 -5.40 -13.92 13.45
CA GLU A 288 -4.80 -12.64 13.06
C GLU A 288 -5.54 -11.97 11.91
N VAL A 289 -5.88 -12.72 10.86
CA VAL A 289 -6.56 -12.16 9.68
C VAL A 289 -7.93 -11.56 10.02
N ARG A 290 -8.64 -12.11 11.02
CA ARG A 290 -9.92 -11.51 11.48
C ARG A 290 -9.74 -10.17 12.16
N ARG A 291 -8.59 -9.93 12.79
CA ARG A 291 -8.30 -8.70 13.54
C ARG A 291 -7.30 -7.79 12.84
N MET A 292 -6.91 -8.10 11.59
CA MET A 292 -5.98 -7.27 10.82
C MET A 292 -6.49 -5.84 10.69
N SER A 293 -7.80 -5.65 10.42
CA SER A 293 -8.42 -4.33 10.39
C SER A 293 -8.20 -3.53 11.68
N GLU A 294 -8.42 -4.15 12.85
CA GLU A 294 -8.20 -3.52 14.15
C GLU A 294 -6.71 -3.15 14.36
N ILE A 295 -5.79 -4.02 13.94
CA ILE A 295 -4.34 -3.78 14.05
C ILE A 295 -3.92 -2.63 13.12
N TYR A 296 -4.43 -2.53 11.90
CA TYR A 296 -4.11 -1.39 11.04
C TYR A 296 -4.76 -0.09 11.55
N GLN A 297 -5.99 -0.16 12.05
CA GLN A 297 -6.71 0.99 12.61
C GLN A 297 -6.02 1.58 13.84
N LYS A 298 -5.45 0.73 14.70
CA LYS A 298 -4.74 1.16 15.92
C LYS A 298 -3.30 1.61 15.67
N ALA A 299 -2.76 1.37 14.48
CA ALA A 299 -1.42 1.83 14.13
C ALA A 299 -1.39 3.37 14.12
N SER A 300 -0.31 3.96 14.64
CA SER A 300 -0.16 5.42 14.63
C SER A 300 0.03 5.95 13.21
N ARG A 301 0.70 5.18 12.36
CA ARG A 301 0.90 5.43 10.93
C ARG A 301 0.91 4.10 10.17
N VAL A 302 0.30 4.09 9.00
CA VAL A 302 0.48 3.00 8.02
C VAL A 302 1.50 3.45 6.98
N ILE A 303 2.48 2.59 6.72
CA ILE A 303 3.54 2.84 5.75
C ILE A 303 3.30 1.95 4.53
N SER A 304 2.96 2.59 3.42
CA SER A 304 2.70 1.96 2.13
C SER A 304 3.97 1.91 1.30
N TYR A 305 4.63 0.75 1.24
CA TYR A 305 5.85 0.56 0.48
C TYR A 305 5.56 0.12 -0.97
N LEU A 306 5.84 1.01 -1.93
CA LEU A 306 5.59 0.80 -3.36
C LEU A 306 6.76 0.13 -4.10
N GLY A 307 7.84 -0.23 -3.40
CA GLY A 307 9.07 -0.74 -4.01
C GLY A 307 10.07 0.37 -4.35
N ASP A 308 11.10 0.00 -5.11
CA ASP A 308 12.16 0.92 -5.51
C ASP A 308 11.62 2.04 -6.42
N GLU A 309 12.38 3.13 -6.46
CA GLU A 309 12.15 4.17 -7.44
C GLU A 309 12.55 3.68 -8.83
N SER A 310 11.63 3.75 -9.79
CA SER A 310 11.84 3.34 -11.18
C SER A 310 10.92 4.15 -12.08
N ASP A 311 11.26 4.28 -13.37
CA ASP A 311 10.34 4.87 -14.37
C ASP A 311 9.75 6.23 -13.94
N GLU A 312 10.61 7.10 -13.39
CA GLU A 312 10.22 8.42 -12.87
C GLU A 312 9.19 8.40 -11.71
N SER A 313 8.96 7.25 -11.08
CA SER A 313 7.91 7.05 -10.07
C SER A 313 7.98 8.07 -8.95
N GLY A 314 9.18 8.41 -8.47
CA GLY A 314 9.32 9.39 -7.40
C GLY A 314 9.02 10.81 -7.87
N HIS A 315 9.34 11.20 -9.11
CA HIS A 315 8.96 12.52 -9.66
C HIS A 315 7.44 12.63 -9.84
N ILE A 316 6.80 11.55 -10.28
CA ILE A 316 5.34 11.49 -10.38
C ILE A 316 4.69 11.56 -9.00
N LEU A 317 5.20 10.83 -8.01
CA LEU A 317 4.70 10.90 -6.64
C LEU A 317 4.87 12.29 -6.03
N GLU A 318 6.03 12.95 -6.25
CA GLU A 318 6.26 14.32 -5.79
C GLU A 318 5.31 15.32 -6.46
N PHE A 319 5.02 15.10 -7.74
CA PHE A 319 4.03 15.88 -8.45
C PHE A 319 2.62 15.67 -7.90
N MET A 320 2.19 14.42 -7.71
CA MET A 320 0.88 14.09 -7.14
C MET A 320 0.73 14.67 -5.72
N ASP A 321 1.79 14.60 -4.91
CA ASP A 321 1.85 15.20 -3.58
C ASP A 321 1.67 16.73 -3.64
N SER A 322 2.42 17.39 -4.53
CA SER A 322 2.33 18.84 -4.75
C SER A 322 0.95 19.30 -5.25
N ILE A 323 0.31 18.49 -6.11
CA ILE A 323 -1.08 18.76 -6.53
C ILE A 323 -2.00 18.64 -5.32
N GLY A 324 -1.91 17.56 -4.55
CA GLY A 324 -2.70 17.37 -3.33
C GLY A 324 -2.61 18.56 -2.36
N GLU A 325 -1.41 19.13 -2.16
CA GLU A 325 -1.20 20.33 -1.34
C GLU A 325 -1.92 21.58 -1.89
N VAL A 326 -1.84 21.82 -3.20
CA VAL A 326 -2.52 22.97 -3.83
C VAL A 326 -4.05 22.77 -3.78
N MET A 327 -4.50 21.53 -3.87
CA MET A 327 -5.92 21.15 -3.93
C MET A 327 -6.62 21.20 -2.58
N GLU A 328 -5.89 21.36 -1.48
CA GLU A 328 -6.46 21.60 -0.15
C GLU A 328 -7.30 22.90 -0.07
N ARG A 329 -7.29 23.74 -1.11
CA ARG A 329 -7.96 25.04 -1.16
C ARG A 329 -9.33 24.94 -1.87
N PRO A 330 -10.47 25.15 -1.19
CA PRO A 330 -11.82 24.81 -1.69
C PRO A 330 -12.28 25.44 -3.01
N GLN A 331 -11.62 26.49 -3.52
CA GLN A 331 -12.30 27.47 -4.39
C GLN A 331 -12.03 27.29 -5.89
N ALA A 332 -11.39 26.19 -6.33
CA ALA A 332 -10.98 26.04 -7.73
C ALA A 332 -10.91 24.60 -8.27
N MET A 333 -11.46 23.58 -7.61
CA MET A 333 -11.20 22.17 -7.99
C MET A 333 -11.66 21.83 -9.41
N ALA A 334 -12.90 22.16 -9.77
CA ALA A 334 -13.44 21.78 -11.08
C ALA A 334 -12.74 22.48 -12.25
N SER A 335 -12.45 23.78 -12.13
CA SER A 335 -11.71 24.53 -13.16
C SER A 335 -10.26 24.08 -13.27
N LEU A 336 -9.63 23.73 -12.15
CA LEU A 336 -8.25 23.28 -12.17
C LEU A 336 -8.11 21.84 -12.68
N ALA A 337 -9.04 20.94 -12.34
CA ALA A 337 -9.10 19.58 -12.88
C ALA A 337 -9.20 19.61 -14.42
N ALA A 338 -10.05 20.49 -14.93
CA ALA A 338 -10.23 20.75 -16.35
C ALA A 338 -8.94 21.25 -17.03
N ASP A 339 -8.34 22.32 -16.50
CA ASP A 339 -7.11 22.91 -17.04
C ASP A 339 -5.92 21.94 -16.93
N PHE A 340 -5.86 21.20 -15.83
CA PHE A 340 -4.86 20.16 -15.60
C PHE A 340 -4.91 19.14 -16.72
N LEU A 341 -6.06 18.48 -16.93
CA LEU A 341 -6.16 17.40 -17.90
C LEU A 341 -5.87 17.91 -19.29
N LYS A 342 -6.46 19.05 -19.67
CA LYS A 342 -6.29 19.65 -20.99
C LYS A 342 -4.82 19.89 -21.35
N ASN A 343 -4.02 20.27 -20.37
CA ASN A 343 -2.60 20.60 -20.54
C ASN A 343 -1.67 19.49 -20.02
N MET A 344 -2.21 18.32 -19.67
CA MET A 344 -1.44 17.20 -19.16
C MET A 344 -0.55 16.63 -20.26
N GLN A 345 0.73 16.47 -19.94
CA GLN A 345 1.70 15.95 -20.90
C GLN A 345 1.58 14.43 -21.04
N VAL A 346 1.71 13.93 -22.27
CA VAL A 346 1.62 12.49 -22.60
C VAL A 346 2.64 11.67 -21.81
N GLU A 347 3.86 12.17 -21.67
CA GLU A 347 4.93 11.48 -20.93
C GLU A 347 4.63 11.41 -19.42
N MET A 348 4.12 12.49 -18.83
CA MET A 348 3.65 12.46 -17.43
C MET A 348 2.51 11.46 -17.25
N ALA A 349 1.51 11.49 -18.14
CA ALA A 349 0.38 10.57 -18.10
C ALA A 349 0.85 9.10 -18.21
N PHE A 350 1.87 8.83 -19.05
CA PHE A 350 2.49 7.51 -19.19
C PHE A 350 3.12 7.04 -17.88
N PHE A 351 3.98 7.84 -17.25
CA PHE A 351 4.64 7.45 -16.00
C PHE A 351 3.67 7.37 -14.82
N MET A 352 2.63 8.20 -14.80
CA MET A 352 1.53 8.07 -13.83
C MET A 352 0.73 6.79 -14.03
N ALA A 353 0.40 6.42 -15.27
CA ALA A 353 -0.25 5.15 -15.57
C ALA A 353 0.63 3.97 -15.11
N LYS A 354 1.93 4.01 -15.42
CA LYS A 354 2.89 2.97 -15.05
C LYS A 354 3.04 2.83 -13.53
N LEU A 355 3.06 3.94 -12.79
CA LEU A 355 3.03 3.95 -11.32
C LEU A 355 1.76 3.27 -10.78
N LEU A 356 0.58 3.67 -11.26
CA LEU A 356 -0.71 3.18 -10.76
C LEU A 356 -1.03 1.75 -11.22
N GLN A 357 -0.31 1.24 -12.22
CA GLN A 357 -0.34 -0.16 -12.62
C GLN A 357 0.52 -1.07 -11.74
N ARG A 358 1.37 -0.54 -10.83
CA ARG A 358 2.12 -1.39 -9.89
C ARG A 358 1.16 -2.29 -9.10
N THR A 359 1.56 -3.56 -8.91
CA THR A 359 0.78 -4.59 -8.21
C THR A 359 0.24 -4.14 -6.86
N TYR A 360 0.93 -3.20 -6.19
CA TYR A 360 0.45 -2.62 -4.94
C TYR A 360 -1.00 -2.12 -5.02
N PHE A 361 -1.36 -1.38 -6.08
CA PHE A 361 -2.70 -0.79 -6.23
C PHE A 361 -3.76 -1.79 -6.69
N SER A 362 -3.38 -3.01 -7.15
CA SER A 362 -4.34 -4.07 -7.47
C SER A 362 -4.62 -5.01 -6.30
N ARG A 363 -3.86 -4.97 -5.21
CA ARG A 363 -4.05 -5.89 -4.07
C ARG A 363 -5.36 -5.64 -3.34
N ILE A 364 -6.19 -6.67 -3.14
CA ILE A 364 -7.40 -6.55 -2.32
C ILE A 364 -7.10 -6.15 -0.86
N TRP A 365 -5.97 -6.61 -0.33
CA TRP A 365 -5.56 -6.36 1.06
C TRP A 365 -5.40 -4.87 1.38
N ILE A 366 -5.15 -4.02 0.38
CA ILE A 366 -5.01 -2.58 0.56
C ILE A 366 -6.23 -1.94 1.28
N PHE A 367 -7.42 -2.55 1.15
CA PHE A 367 -8.64 -2.08 1.80
C PHE A 367 -8.70 -2.37 3.31
N GLN A 368 -8.02 -3.41 3.80
CA GLN A 368 -7.82 -3.56 5.24
C GLN A 368 -6.65 -2.72 5.74
N GLU A 369 -5.62 -2.57 4.91
CA GLU A 369 -4.33 -1.99 5.31
C GLU A 369 -4.39 -0.45 5.40
N ILE A 370 -4.88 0.23 4.36
CA ILE A 370 -4.76 1.70 4.27
C ILE A 370 -6.06 2.42 4.60
N VAL A 371 -7.22 1.84 4.29
CA VAL A 371 -8.53 2.50 4.55
C VAL A 371 -8.65 2.91 6.01
N LEU A 372 -8.04 2.13 6.90
CA LEU A 372 -8.07 2.34 8.34
C LEU A 372 -6.82 3.04 8.89
N GLY A 373 -5.81 3.34 8.06
CA GLY A 373 -4.50 3.86 8.48
C GLY A 373 -4.48 5.33 8.90
N GLY A 374 -5.59 6.05 8.70
CA GLY A 374 -5.75 7.47 9.07
C GLY A 374 -4.88 8.45 8.26
N VAL A 375 -5.08 9.76 8.51
CA VAL A 375 -4.43 10.88 7.77
C VAL A 375 -2.91 10.90 7.81
N GLU A 376 -2.30 10.26 8.80
CA GLU A 376 -0.83 10.22 8.99
C GLU A 376 -0.15 9.11 8.17
N SER A 377 -0.91 8.38 7.35
CA SER A 377 -0.38 7.33 6.49
C SER A 377 0.51 7.91 5.41
N ILE A 378 1.63 7.24 5.17
CA ILE A 378 2.64 7.67 4.20
C ILE A 378 2.86 6.62 3.12
N VAL A 379 3.21 7.09 1.94
CA VAL A 379 3.69 6.30 0.82
C VAL A 379 5.20 6.37 0.81
N ILE A 380 5.88 5.25 0.68
CA ILE A 380 7.32 5.18 0.44
C ILE A 380 7.57 4.57 -0.93
N CYS A 381 8.40 5.24 -1.73
CA CYS A 381 8.90 4.72 -3.00
C CYS A 381 10.40 5.04 -3.10
N GLY A 382 11.22 3.99 -3.20
CA GLY A 382 12.66 4.10 -3.08
C GLY A 382 13.06 4.78 -1.77
N ALA A 383 13.74 5.92 -1.87
CA ALA A 383 14.24 6.68 -0.73
C ALA A 383 13.38 7.91 -0.36
N ARG A 384 12.20 8.02 -0.97
CA ARG A 384 11.28 9.15 -0.78
C ARG A 384 9.97 8.71 -0.16
N ARG A 385 9.37 9.62 0.59
CA ARG A 385 8.07 9.48 1.23
C ARG A 385 7.13 10.61 0.82
N PHE A 386 5.84 10.29 0.72
CA PHE A 386 4.79 11.18 0.27
C PHE A 386 3.53 10.98 1.11
N SER A 387 2.64 11.96 1.17
CA SER A 387 1.37 11.83 1.89
C SER A 387 0.41 10.92 1.12
N TRP A 388 -0.14 9.91 1.80
CA TRP A 388 -1.20 9.08 1.20
C TRP A 388 -2.44 9.93 0.86
N GLU A 389 -2.77 10.87 1.75
CA GLU A 389 -3.90 11.79 1.57
C GLU A 389 -3.75 12.66 0.32
N ASN A 390 -2.57 13.24 0.09
CA ASN A 390 -2.33 14.06 -1.09
C ASN A 390 -2.43 13.22 -2.39
N LEU A 391 -1.99 11.96 -2.35
CA LEU A 391 -2.15 11.04 -3.47
C LEU A 391 -3.62 10.77 -3.79
N LEU A 392 -4.45 10.50 -2.78
CA LEU A 392 -5.89 10.32 -2.96
C LEU A 392 -6.58 11.57 -3.48
N ARG A 393 -6.22 12.76 -2.96
CA ARG A 393 -6.70 14.06 -3.46
C ARG A 393 -6.37 14.27 -4.93
N CYS A 394 -5.12 14.05 -5.31
CA CYS A 394 -4.68 14.16 -6.69
C CYS A 394 -5.50 13.20 -7.58
N GLY A 395 -5.66 11.93 -7.16
CA GLY A 395 -6.44 10.94 -7.89
C GLY A 395 -7.89 11.39 -8.14
N ARG A 396 -8.55 11.92 -7.11
CA ARG A 396 -9.91 12.46 -7.20
C ARG A 396 -10.02 13.59 -8.22
N VAL A 397 -9.15 14.60 -8.14
CA VAL A 397 -9.18 15.76 -9.04
C VAL A 397 -9.05 15.32 -10.50
N LEU A 398 -8.16 14.36 -10.77
CA LEU A 398 -7.98 13.83 -12.12
C LEU A 398 -9.21 13.06 -12.61
N ILE A 399 -9.85 12.25 -11.75
CA ILE A 399 -11.09 11.54 -12.10
C ILE A 399 -12.25 12.50 -12.34
N GLU A 400 -12.44 13.50 -11.50
CA GLU A 400 -13.52 14.49 -11.66
C GLU A 400 -13.37 15.28 -12.96
N GLY A 401 -12.15 15.66 -13.31
CA GLY A 401 -11.88 16.29 -14.59
C GLY A 401 -12.23 15.39 -15.79
N ILE A 402 -11.98 14.08 -15.70
CA ILE A 402 -12.36 13.12 -16.76
C ILE A 402 -13.89 13.01 -16.84
N ASN A 403 -14.57 12.88 -15.69
CA ASN A 403 -16.01 12.72 -15.60
C ASN A 403 -16.80 13.98 -16.00
N ALA A 404 -16.20 15.17 -15.84
CA ALA A 404 -16.78 16.45 -16.27
C ALA A 404 -16.90 16.60 -17.80
N GLY A 405 -16.57 15.55 -18.58
CA GLY A 405 -16.89 15.47 -20.01
C GLY A 405 -15.76 15.96 -20.92
N TYR A 406 -14.52 16.04 -20.44
CA TYR A 406 -13.37 16.25 -21.31
C TYR A 406 -13.14 14.98 -22.15
N PRO A 407 -13.33 15.03 -23.49
CA PRO A 407 -13.30 13.84 -24.31
C PRO A 407 -11.85 13.34 -24.46
N TYR A 408 -11.48 12.36 -23.64
CA TYR A 408 -10.26 11.60 -23.85
C TYR A 408 -10.56 10.31 -24.60
N ASN A 409 -9.77 10.06 -25.63
CA ASN A 409 -9.75 8.77 -26.27
C ASN A 409 -9.08 7.78 -25.32
N MET A 410 -9.85 6.86 -24.74
CA MET A 410 -9.32 5.83 -23.83
C MET A 410 -8.26 4.95 -24.50
N SER A 411 -8.29 4.83 -25.83
CA SER A 411 -7.29 4.11 -26.62
C SER A 411 -6.09 4.98 -27.03
N LEU A 412 -6.01 6.24 -26.59
CA LEU A 412 -4.86 7.10 -26.81
C LEU A 412 -3.63 6.45 -26.20
N ARG A 413 -2.60 6.21 -27.04
CA ARG A 413 -1.33 5.66 -26.59
C ARG A 413 -0.52 6.73 -25.86
N LEU A 414 -0.03 6.36 -24.69
CA LEU A 414 0.89 7.08 -23.84
C LEU A 414 2.25 6.41 -23.95
N HIS A 415 3.31 7.21 -24.04
CA HIS A 415 4.67 6.72 -24.19
C HIS A 415 5.67 7.73 -23.61
N ALA A 416 6.86 7.24 -23.24
CA ALA A 416 7.98 8.11 -22.94
C ALA A 416 8.50 8.79 -24.22
N MET A 417 9.11 9.98 -24.12
CA MET A 417 9.60 10.73 -25.29
C MET A 417 10.64 9.96 -26.12
N LYS A 418 11.39 9.05 -25.50
CA LYS A 418 12.45 8.25 -26.15
C LYS A 418 11.93 7.00 -26.87
N SER A 419 10.62 6.80 -26.90
CA SER A 419 9.97 5.50 -27.14
C SER A 419 9.02 5.52 -28.37
N MET A 420 9.46 6.11 -29.48
CA MET A 420 8.65 6.27 -30.71
C MET A 420 8.90 5.21 -31.80
N ASN A 421 9.66 4.14 -31.52
CA ASN A 421 9.94 3.07 -32.47
C ASN A 421 8.86 1.96 -32.42
N GLU A 422 8.67 1.22 -33.51
CA GLU A 422 7.80 0.03 -33.52
C GLU A 422 8.35 -1.04 -32.55
N GLY A 423 7.56 -1.40 -31.54
CA GLY A 423 7.92 -2.39 -30.51
C GLY A 423 8.12 -1.80 -29.11
N ASP A 424 8.07 -0.48 -28.99
CA ASP A 424 8.26 0.23 -27.74
C ASP A 424 7.08 0.07 -26.76
N GLU A 425 7.40 0.04 -25.46
CA GLU A 425 6.41 -0.05 -24.38
C GLU A 425 5.48 1.16 -24.44
N TYR A 426 4.17 0.90 -24.47
CA TYR A 426 3.16 1.93 -24.41
C TYR A 426 2.04 1.51 -23.46
N LEU A 427 1.47 2.50 -22.80
CA LEU A 427 0.21 2.36 -22.05
C LEU A 427 -0.87 3.16 -22.76
N THR A 428 -2.09 3.05 -22.29
CA THR A 428 -3.22 3.82 -22.82
C THR A 428 -3.75 4.80 -21.78
N PHE A 429 -4.47 5.81 -22.23
CA PHE A 429 -5.21 6.67 -21.31
C PHE A 429 -6.24 5.87 -20.50
N GLY A 430 -6.76 4.77 -21.05
CA GLY A 430 -7.60 3.82 -20.32
C GLY A 430 -6.87 3.18 -19.13
N ASP A 431 -5.59 2.85 -19.26
CA ASP A 431 -4.78 2.32 -18.16
C ASP A 431 -4.62 3.35 -17.03
N LEU A 432 -4.37 4.62 -17.39
CA LEU A 432 -4.32 5.72 -16.43
C LEU A 432 -5.67 5.87 -15.71
N HIS A 433 -6.77 5.87 -16.46
CA HIS A 433 -8.12 5.98 -15.90
C HIS A 433 -8.42 4.85 -14.91
N VAL A 434 -8.06 3.60 -15.23
CA VAL A 434 -8.22 2.46 -14.32
C VAL A 434 -7.43 2.67 -13.04
N GLY A 435 -6.17 3.08 -13.14
CA GLY A 435 -5.34 3.39 -11.97
C GLY A 435 -5.92 4.51 -11.09
N LEU A 436 -6.39 5.59 -11.70
CA LEU A 436 -7.03 6.70 -10.99
C LEU A 436 -8.37 6.29 -10.35
N THR A 437 -9.12 5.40 -11.00
CA THR A 437 -10.38 4.84 -10.47
C THR A 437 -10.10 4.01 -9.22
N LYS A 438 -9.01 3.24 -9.20
CA LYS A 438 -8.59 2.49 -8.00
C LYS A 438 -8.29 3.43 -6.83
N LEU A 439 -7.57 4.53 -7.06
CA LEU A 439 -7.37 5.55 -6.01
C LEU A 439 -8.69 6.15 -5.52
N GLN A 440 -9.62 6.45 -6.43
CA GLN A 440 -10.95 6.95 -6.07
C GLN A 440 -11.73 5.92 -5.23
N MET A 441 -11.65 4.62 -5.57
CA MET A 441 -12.28 3.56 -4.79
C MET A 441 -11.70 3.48 -3.37
N LEU A 442 -10.39 3.63 -3.20
CA LEU A 442 -9.76 3.68 -1.87
C LEU A 442 -10.23 4.89 -1.07
N ARG A 443 -10.34 6.06 -1.71
CA ARG A 443 -10.90 7.26 -1.08
C ARG A 443 -12.36 7.04 -0.65
N THR A 444 -13.20 6.49 -1.53
CA THR A 444 -14.60 6.19 -1.22
C THR A 444 -14.72 5.18 -0.08
N ALA A 445 -13.87 4.15 -0.05
CA ALA A 445 -13.82 3.18 1.05
C ALA A 445 -13.50 3.85 2.40
N ILE A 446 -12.52 4.77 2.43
CA ILE A 446 -12.19 5.56 3.63
C ILE A 446 -13.42 6.35 4.09
N PHE A 447 -14.09 7.02 3.15
CA PHE A 447 -15.27 7.82 3.44
C PHE A 447 -16.42 6.99 4.03
N GLU A 448 -16.77 5.88 3.37
CA GLU A 448 -17.87 5.02 3.81
C GLU A 448 -17.59 4.36 5.17
N SER A 449 -16.35 3.90 5.39
CA SER A 449 -15.95 3.31 6.68
C SER A 449 -16.09 4.31 7.84
N GLN A 450 -15.78 5.60 7.62
CA GLN A 450 -15.92 6.64 8.63
C GLN A 450 -17.38 7.08 8.85
N LEU A 451 -18.22 7.00 7.82
CA LEU A 451 -19.65 7.31 7.93
C LEU A 451 -20.39 6.29 8.79
N ASP A 452 -20.10 5.00 8.63
CA ASP A 452 -20.75 3.95 9.41
C ASP A 452 -20.46 4.11 10.91
N ASP A 453 -19.24 4.52 11.28
CA ASP A 453 -18.85 4.83 12.66
C ASP A 453 -19.65 6.02 13.25
N ILE A 454 -20.03 7.00 12.42
CA ILE A 454 -20.71 8.23 12.87
C ILE A 454 -22.24 8.06 12.88
N VAL A 455 -22.81 7.48 11.83
CA VAL A 455 -24.26 7.41 11.61
C VAL A 455 -24.86 6.19 12.33
N GLY A 456 -24.05 5.16 12.61
CA GLY A 456 -24.46 3.97 13.36
C GLY A 456 -25.51 3.12 12.63
N GLN A 457 -25.84 3.43 11.38
CA GLN A 457 -26.72 2.64 10.52
C GLN A 457 -26.23 2.65 9.07
N PRO A 458 -26.31 1.50 8.37
CA PRO A 458 -25.99 1.43 6.95
C PRO A 458 -26.96 2.33 6.17
N VAL A 459 -26.44 3.12 5.24
CA VAL A 459 -27.26 3.94 4.32
C VAL A 459 -27.99 3.00 3.35
N LEU A 460 -29.14 2.49 3.78
CA LEU A 460 -29.99 1.59 3.00
C LEU A 460 -30.58 2.34 1.80
N GLY A 461 -30.25 1.91 0.57
CA GLY A 461 -30.88 2.41 -0.67
C GLY A 461 -30.00 2.45 -1.93
N TYR A 462 -28.70 2.19 -1.82
CA TYR A 462 -27.76 2.13 -2.94
C TYR A 462 -27.14 0.73 -3.07
N ASP A 463 -26.74 0.34 -4.28
CA ASP A 463 -25.93 -0.87 -4.49
C ASP A 463 -24.68 -0.80 -3.59
N PRO A 464 -24.46 -1.79 -2.70
CA PRO A 464 -23.34 -1.74 -1.77
C PRO A 464 -22.01 -1.58 -2.50
N PHE A 465 -21.26 -0.52 -2.20
CA PHE A 465 -19.99 -0.19 -2.86
C PHE A 465 -19.01 -1.36 -2.86
N TRP A 466 -18.94 -2.10 -1.75
CA TRP A 466 -18.07 -3.26 -1.59
C TRP A 466 -18.36 -4.41 -2.58
N LEU A 467 -19.56 -4.50 -3.18
CA LEU A 467 -19.83 -5.51 -4.23
C LEU A 467 -19.02 -5.29 -5.51
N ARG A 468 -18.58 -4.05 -5.76
CA ARG A 468 -17.83 -3.69 -6.97
C ARG A 468 -16.32 -3.89 -6.82
N ILE A 469 -15.84 -4.15 -5.61
CA ILE A 469 -14.40 -4.21 -5.32
C ILE A 469 -13.76 -5.50 -5.87
N PRO A 470 -14.28 -6.71 -5.60
CA PRO A 470 -13.55 -7.94 -5.95
C PRO A 470 -13.28 -8.12 -7.45
N SER A 471 -14.05 -7.48 -8.34
CA SER A 471 -13.89 -7.59 -9.79
C SER A 471 -12.72 -6.78 -10.35
N SER A 472 -12.17 -5.84 -9.57
CA SER A 472 -11.13 -4.90 -10.01
C SER A 472 -9.80 -5.07 -9.26
N TYR A 473 -9.74 -6.02 -8.33
CA TYR A 473 -8.63 -6.28 -7.44
C TYR A 473 -8.22 -7.75 -7.47
N GLU A 474 -6.99 -7.99 -7.08
CA GLU A 474 -6.28 -9.26 -7.20
C GLU A 474 -5.96 -9.81 -5.82
N ALA A 475 -5.93 -11.14 -5.74
CA ALA A 475 -5.60 -11.89 -4.56
C ALA A 475 -4.79 -13.13 -4.94
N SER A 476 -3.68 -13.38 -4.22
CA SER A 476 -2.88 -14.59 -4.43
C SER A 476 -3.64 -15.84 -3.99
N ASP A 477 -4.33 -15.78 -2.84
CA ASP A 477 -5.32 -16.77 -2.45
C ASP A 477 -6.71 -16.24 -2.79
N SER A 478 -7.45 -16.95 -3.64
CA SER A 478 -8.81 -16.57 -4.04
C SER A 478 -9.76 -16.26 -2.86
N ARG A 479 -9.56 -16.86 -1.68
CA ARG A 479 -10.34 -16.57 -0.46
C ARG A 479 -10.18 -15.14 0.03
N ASP A 480 -9.03 -14.52 -0.24
CA ASP A 480 -8.72 -13.16 0.18
C ASP A 480 -9.54 -12.11 -0.58
N LEU A 481 -10.19 -12.47 -1.70
CA LEU A 481 -11.16 -11.57 -2.34
C LEU A 481 -12.32 -11.20 -1.41
N ILE A 482 -12.67 -12.08 -0.47
CA ILE A 482 -13.63 -11.81 0.60
C ILE A 482 -12.91 -11.30 1.84
N TYR A 483 -11.88 -12.01 2.30
CA TYR A 483 -11.21 -11.65 3.55
C TYR A 483 -10.61 -10.23 3.48
N GLY A 484 -9.95 -9.86 2.39
CA GLY A 484 -9.33 -8.55 2.21
C GLY A 484 -10.28 -7.34 2.16
N MET A 485 -11.60 -7.56 2.04
CA MET A 485 -12.59 -6.46 2.11
C MET A 485 -13.43 -6.46 3.39
N MET A 486 -13.13 -7.33 4.36
CA MET A 486 -13.90 -7.43 5.62
C MET A 486 -13.99 -6.10 6.40
N SER A 487 -13.01 -5.21 6.26
CA SER A 487 -13.03 -3.86 6.86
C SER A 487 -14.13 -2.95 6.31
N LEU A 488 -14.69 -3.26 5.14
CA LEU A 488 -15.72 -2.48 4.46
C LEU A 488 -17.11 -3.09 4.59
N LEU A 489 -17.17 -4.32 5.10
CA LEU A 489 -18.43 -5.02 5.27
C LEU A 489 -19.09 -4.56 6.57
N PRO A 490 -20.42 -4.41 6.59
CA PRO A 490 -21.14 -4.12 7.83
C PRO A 490 -20.84 -5.18 8.90
N SER A 491 -20.77 -4.77 10.17
CA SER A 491 -20.44 -5.65 11.30
C SER A 491 -21.29 -6.94 11.35
N TRP A 492 -22.60 -6.80 11.09
CA TRP A 492 -23.53 -7.93 11.04
C TRP A 492 -23.19 -8.99 9.98
N LEU A 493 -22.49 -8.60 8.91
CA LEU A 493 -22.02 -9.50 7.86
C LEU A 493 -20.65 -10.06 8.21
N THR A 494 -19.75 -9.21 8.69
CA THR A 494 -18.38 -9.57 9.09
C THR A 494 -18.36 -10.64 10.19
N ASP A 495 -19.27 -10.53 11.17
CA ASP A 495 -19.41 -11.49 12.28
C ASP A 495 -19.80 -12.91 11.81
N LEU A 496 -20.40 -13.03 10.62
CA LEU A 496 -20.80 -14.30 10.04
C LEU A 496 -19.70 -14.92 9.15
N ILE A 497 -18.63 -14.16 8.83
CA ILE A 497 -17.53 -14.63 8.00
C ILE A 497 -16.51 -15.36 8.88
N ASN A 498 -16.49 -16.68 8.76
CA ASN A 498 -15.49 -17.52 9.42
C ASN A 498 -14.20 -17.58 8.57
N VAL A 499 -13.20 -16.76 8.90
CA VAL A 499 -11.87 -16.86 8.25
C VAL A 499 -11.29 -18.25 8.50
N ASN A 500 -11.01 -18.96 7.42
CA ASN A 500 -10.48 -20.31 7.48
C ASN A 500 -9.56 -20.62 6.29
N TYR A 501 -8.29 -20.76 6.60
CA TYR A 501 -7.25 -21.08 5.63
C TYR A 501 -6.90 -22.56 5.52
N SER A 502 -7.63 -23.45 6.20
CA SER A 502 -7.43 -24.89 6.08
C SER A 502 -7.53 -25.37 4.63
N THR A 503 -6.81 -26.45 4.31
CA THR A 503 -6.71 -26.97 2.93
C THR A 503 -8.03 -27.49 2.38
N ASN A 504 -8.98 -27.84 3.26
CA ASN A 504 -10.33 -28.28 2.90
C ASN A 504 -11.36 -27.14 2.78
N ASN A 505 -10.98 -25.89 3.06
CA ASN A 505 -11.86 -24.74 2.89
C ASN A 505 -11.50 -24.01 1.59
N HIS A 506 -12.34 -24.14 0.57
CA HIS A 506 -12.09 -23.54 -0.74
C HIS A 506 -12.85 -22.22 -0.89
N PHE A 507 -12.48 -21.44 -1.91
CA PHE A 507 -13.14 -20.17 -2.22
C PHE A 507 -14.66 -20.29 -2.35
N VAL A 508 -15.14 -21.38 -2.97
CA VAL A 508 -16.58 -21.64 -3.14
C VAL A 508 -17.30 -21.76 -1.79
N ASP A 509 -16.65 -22.32 -0.77
CA ASP A 509 -17.24 -22.46 0.56
C ASP A 509 -17.33 -21.10 1.26
N VAL A 510 -16.28 -20.27 1.14
CA VAL A 510 -16.29 -18.88 1.64
C VAL A 510 -17.40 -18.06 0.98
N MET A 511 -17.53 -18.16 -0.35
CA MET A 511 -18.58 -17.47 -1.11
C MET A 511 -19.98 -17.96 -0.72
N ARG A 512 -20.16 -19.27 -0.49
CA ARG A 512 -21.44 -19.84 -0.04
C ARG A 512 -21.82 -19.26 1.32
N SER A 513 -20.93 -19.32 2.31
CA SER A 513 -21.18 -18.77 3.64
C SER A 513 -21.46 -17.27 3.60
N PHE A 514 -20.73 -16.53 2.77
CA PHE A 514 -20.95 -15.10 2.55
C PHE A 514 -22.35 -14.81 1.97
N ALA A 515 -22.75 -15.51 0.91
CA ALA A 515 -24.05 -15.34 0.28
C ALA A 515 -25.21 -15.72 1.21
N GLU A 516 -25.08 -16.82 1.96
CA GLU A 516 -26.05 -17.24 2.98
C GLU A 516 -26.21 -16.18 4.08
N ALA A 517 -25.10 -15.62 4.57
CA ALA A 517 -25.09 -14.56 5.56
C ALA A 517 -25.78 -13.28 5.04
N TYR A 518 -25.49 -12.89 3.80
CA TYR A 518 -26.10 -11.73 3.16
C TYR A 518 -27.62 -11.92 3.00
N ILE A 519 -28.07 -13.02 2.37
CA ILE A 519 -29.49 -13.32 2.13
C ILE A 519 -30.28 -13.35 3.45
N LYS A 520 -29.71 -14.00 4.48
CA LYS A 520 -30.35 -14.09 5.81
C LYS A 520 -30.56 -12.71 6.44
N SER A 521 -29.64 -11.79 6.20
CA SER A 521 -29.63 -10.46 6.84
C SER A 521 -30.44 -9.43 6.08
N THR A 522 -30.49 -9.50 4.74
CA THR A 522 -31.22 -8.54 3.91
C THR A 522 -32.64 -8.97 3.56
N GLN A 523 -33.01 -10.23 3.77
CA GLN A 523 -34.27 -10.83 3.30
C GLN A 523 -34.50 -10.68 1.78
N SER A 524 -33.46 -10.34 1.02
CA SER A 524 -33.52 -10.23 -0.44
C SER A 524 -33.25 -11.60 -1.06
N LEU A 525 -34.21 -12.11 -1.83
CA LEU A 525 -34.07 -13.28 -2.69
C LEU A 525 -34.05 -12.85 -4.16
#